data_AF-A0AAR5P9K9-F1
#
_entry.id   AF-A0AAR5P9K9-F1
#
_cell.length_a   1.000
_cell.length_b   1.000
_cell.length_c   1.000
_cell.angle_alpha   90.00
_cell.angle_beta   90.00
_cell.angle_gamma   90.00
#
_symmetry.space_group_name_H-M   'P 1'
#
loop_
_entity.id
_entity.type
_entity.pdbx_description
1 polymer ?
#
loop_
_entity_poly.entity_id
_entity_poly.type
_entity_poly.pdbx_seq_one_letter_code
_entity_poly.pdbx_strand_id
1 'polypeptide(L)'
;MESLNESDLIQVGNEYTPLGHHMSLSETAEANARRRSSNRFIKRRKFDDELVEYSLGMPGVSTVKSGRARTQTYHPDFTPVGLPSTPVTQMTPIAQHLVDSKKRSISRPIPSTSKGKKKSAPKSHLTTKDLGRWKPIDDLALIIGVQQTNDLKTVHLGTKFSCKFTLQELQSRWYALLYDQAVSRVAVSAMRNLHPDMVASVQDKALWSKEEEAILGTIKASTNATIETFGDLLSKHADVFYNGRTANTLFRHWQSLRMYHLLPDQTVGQMPHNGKPILTFNDAEELIQDSDLLDPPDETLDRELKLQQRRNIKEIRQVENELGRWKVLIDSISPDMSGGELEGQTLAVLRGRMVRYLMRSREISIGRSGKGYSVDIDLSLEGPAHKISRKQATLRLRNTGEFYLSSEGKRPIFVDGKPISAGTKVRLYDSAVVEIACLRFIFTVNHDLIRAIHNESVRYNLPP
;
A
#
# COMPACT_ATOMS: atom_id res chain seq x y z
N MET A 1 -1.75 -92.04 25.01
CA MET A 1 -1.58 -90.58 25.15
C MET A 1 -0.94 -90.06 23.85
N GLU A 2 -1.53 -90.18 22.66
CA GLU A 2 -2.90 -89.81 22.20
C GLU A 2 -3.17 -88.29 22.26
N SER A 3 -3.81 -87.62 21.29
CA SER A 3 -4.15 -87.91 19.86
C SER A 3 -4.82 -86.66 19.25
N LEU A 4 -4.95 -86.40 17.94
CA LEU A 4 -4.33 -86.92 16.69
C LEU A 4 -3.35 -85.83 16.14
N ASN A 5 -2.62 -85.89 15.03
CA ASN A 5 -2.62 -86.60 13.73
C ASN A 5 -3.51 -86.02 12.59
N GLU A 6 -2.87 -85.90 11.42
CA GLU A 6 -3.25 -85.23 10.17
C GLU A 6 -3.86 -86.20 9.14
N SER A 7 -4.54 -85.69 8.10
CA SER A 7 -4.61 -86.17 6.68
C SER A 7 -6.00 -86.33 6.05
N ASP A 8 -5.97 -86.26 4.70
CA ASP A 8 -6.95 -86.62 3.66
C ASP A 8 -8.27 -85.82 3.55
N LEU A 9 -8.63 -85.12 2.45
CA LEU A 9 -8.34 -85.13 0.99
C LEU A 9 -9.29 -86.02 0.15
N ILE A 10 -9.93 -85.39 -0.86
CA ILE A 10 -10.34 -85.87 -2.23
C ILE A 10 -11.40 -84.88 -2.78
N GLN A 11 -11.16 -84.12 -3.87
CA GLN A 11 -11.38 -84.44 -5.31
C GLN A 11 -12.88 -84.41 -5.70
N VAL A 12 -13.40 -84.02 -6.89
CA VAL A 12 -12.93 -83.80 -8.30
C VAL A 12 -13.79 -82.62 -8.88
N GLY A 13 -13.49 -81.85 -9.95
CA GLY A 13 -12.43 -81.76 -10.98
C GLY A 13 -12.52 -80.41 -11.74
N ASN A 14 -11.50 -79.98 -12.53
CA ASN A 14 -11.23 -80.28 -13.97
C ASN A 14 -12.37 -79.85 -14.93
N GLU A 15 -12.17 -79.16 -16.07
CA GLU A 15 -11.02 -78.82 -16.97
C GLU A 15 -11.34 -77.48 -17.71
N TYR A 16 -10.53 -76.77 -18.52
CA TYR A 16 -9.15 -76.83 -19.09
C TYR A 16 -8.74 -75.35 -19.47
N THR A 17 -7.71 -74.91 -20.24
CA THR A 17 -6.56 -75.42 -21.04
C THR A 17 -5.44 -74.31 -21.05
N PRO A 18 -4.17 -74.56 -21.51
CA PRO A 18 -3.01 -73.81 -20.98
C PRO A 18 -1.94 -73.26 -21.98
N LEU A 19 -0.81 -72.77 -21.41
CA LEU A 19 0.58 -72.66 -21.92
C LEU A 19 1.14 -71.30 -22.39
N GLY A 20 2.38 -71.01 -21.94
CA GLY A 20 3.27 -69.90 -22.38
C GLY A 20 4.39 -69.62 -21.35
N HIS A 21 5.67 -69.65 -21.75
CA HIS A 21 6.82 -69.58 -20.81
C HIS A 21 7.57 -68.23 -20.79
N HIS A 22 7.65 -67.66 -19.58
CA HIS A 22 8.85 -67.16 -18.89
C HIS A 22 10.16 -66.90 -19.68
N MET A 23 10.67 -65.65 -19.64
CA MET A 23 12.09 -65.32 -19.43
C MET A 23 12.31 -63.81 -19.17
N SER A 24 13.52 -63.41 -18.78
CA SER A 24 13.92 -62.01 -18.54
C SER A 24 15.16 -61.61 -19.34
N LEU A 25 15.29 -60.33 -19.69
CA LEU A 25 16.55 -59.55 -19.60
C LEU A 25 16.32 -58.04 -19.82
N SER A 26 17.41 -57.26 -19.84
CA SER A 26 17.47 -55.81 -19.78
C SER A 26 17.74 -55.11 -21.14
N GLU A 27 17.74 -53.77 -21.10
CA GLU A 27 18.33 -52.84 -22.08
C GLU A 27 17.70 -52.70 -23.47
N THR A 28 16.71 -51.80 -23.57
CA THR A 28 16.59 -50.81 -24.66
C THR A 28 15.94 -49.54 -24.07
N ALA A 29 16.72 -48.51 -23.72
CA ALA A 29 17.24 -47.46 -24.61
C ALA A 29 16.20 -46.37 -25.01
N GLU A 30 16.18 -45.30 -24.21
CA GLU A 30 15.98 -43.90 -24.64
C GLU A 30 14.74 -43.43 -25.43
N ALA A 31 13.52 -43.89 -25.13
CA ALA A 31 12.31 -43.28 -25.73
C ALA A 31 11.09 -43.12 -24.79
N ASN A 32 11.06 -42.05 -23.96
CA ASN A 32 9.87 -41.21 -23.62
C ASN A 32 9.98 -40.30 -22.36
N ALA A 33 11.18 -39.99 -21.85
CA ALA A 33 11.34 -39.10 -20.67
C ALA A 33 11.66 -37.62 -20.98
N ARG A 34 11.56 -37.16 -22.25
CA ARG A 34 11.90 -35.77 -22.63
C ARG A 34 10.73 -34.79 -22.36
N ARG A 35 10.58 -34.38 -21.10
CA ARG A 35 9.72 -33.24 -20.70
C ARG A 35 10.10 -32.00 -21.54
N ARG A 36 9.12 -31.37 -22.20
CA ARG A 36 9.32 -30.15 -23.01
C ARG A 36 9.62 -28.92 -22.14
N SER A 37 10.88 -28.70 -21.78
CA SER A 37 11.33 -27.40 -21.25
C SER A 37 11.44 -26.37 -22.39
N SER A 38 10.79 -25.22 -22.24
CA SER A 38 10.69 -24.20 -23.29
C SER A 38 11.93 -23.28 -23.29
N ASN A 39 12.98 -23.68 -24.00
CA ASN A 39 14.23 -22.90 -24.08
C ASN A 39 14.13 -21.65 -24.99
N ARG A 40 13.04 -20.88 -24.89
CA ARG A 40 12.85 -19.60 -25.59
C ARG A 40 13.56 -18.48 -24.83
N PHE A 41 14.71 -18.07 -25.34
CA PHE A 41 15.44 -16.90 -24.88
C PHE A 41 14.56 -15.63 -25.02
N ILE A 42 14.06 -15.10 -23.91
CA ILE A 42 13.22 -13.89 -23.92
C ILE A 42 14.11 -12.68 -24.22
N LYS A 43 14.20 -12.32 -25.51
CA LYS A 43 14.74 -11.02 -25.95
C LYS A 43 13.83 -9.91 -25.46
N ARG A 44 14.00 -9.46 -24.21
CA ARG A 44 13.55 -8.14 -23.78
C ARG A 44 14.18 -7.12 -24.74
N ARG A 45 13.36 -6.30 -25.39
CA ARG A 45 13.85 -5.14 -26.13
C ARG A 45 14.52 -4.23 -25.09
N LYS A 46 15.81 -3.95 -25.27
CA LYS A 46 16.57 -3.15 -24.29
C LYS A 46 15.85 -1.81 -24.07
N PHE A 47 15.79 -1.37 -22.82
CA PHE A 47 15.70 0.05 -22.53
C PHE A 47 17.06 0.67 -22.93
N ASP A 48 17.03 1.87 -23.50
CA ASP A 48 18.23 2.70 -23.58
C ASP A 48 18.43 3.35 -22.22
N ASP A 49 19.21 2.68 -21.37
CA ASP A 49 19.67 3.23 -20.11
C ASP A 49 20.79 4.26 -20.40
N GLU A 50 20.40 5.44 -20.88
CA GLU A 50 21.32 6.58 -20.99
C GLU A 50 21.94 6.87 -19.62
N LEU A 51 23.25 6.66 -19.52
CA LEU A 51 24.00 6.80 -18.29
C LEU A 51 24.21 8.28 -17.98
N VAL A 52 23.26 8.88 -17.26
CA VAL A 52 23.31 10.29 -16.84
C VAL A 52 24.40 10.46 -15.78
N GLU A 53 25.62 10.78 -16.24
CA GLU A 53 26.73 11.15 -15.38
C GLU A 53 26.42 12.47 -14.64
N TYR A 54 26.07 12.36 -13.35
CA TYR A 54 26.07 13.50 -12.44
C TYR A 54 27.51 13.86 -12.06
N SER A 55 28.24 14.51 -12.98
CA SER A 55 29.59 15.02 -12.74
C SER A 55 29.57 16.08 -11.63
N LEU A 56 29.94 15.70 -10.41
CA LEU A 56 30.23 16.64 -9.32
C LEU A 56 31.48 17.44 -9.68
N GLY A 57 31.30 18.71 -10.05
CA GLY A 57 32.39 19.56 -10.52
C GLY A 57 33.36 19.97 -9.43
N MET A 58 34.65 19.67 -9.63
CA MET A 58 35.80 20.39 -9.06
C MET A 58 36.77 20.76 -10.20
N PRO A 59 37.60 21.81 -10.04
CA PRO A 59 38.00 22.63 -11.19
C PRO A 59 39.33 22.23 -11.84
N GLY A 60 39.39 22.38 -13.17
CA GLY A 60 40.64 22.35 -13.93
C GLY A 60 40.43 22.31 -15.45
N VAL A 61 41.33 22.98 -16.19
CA VAL A 61 41.43 22.96 -17.67
C VAL A 61 40.26 23.68 -18.40
N SER A 62 40.47 24.07 -19.67
CA SER A 62 39.85 25.26 -20.26
C SER A 62 39.27 25.10 -21.67
N THR A 63 38.09 25.69 -21.85
CA THR A 63 37.54 26.33 -23.08
C THR A 63 37.81 25.72 -24.46
N VAL A 64 36.73 25.25 -25.12
CA VAL A 64 36.46 25.62 -26.53
C VAL A 64 34.95 25.95 -26.67
N LYS A 65 34.57 26.79 -27.64
CA LYS A 65 33.18 27.23 -27.87
C LYS A 65 32.51 26.48 -29.02
N SER A 66 31.23 26.18 -28.89
CA SER A 66 30.25 26.23 -29.99
C SER A 66 28.84 26.46 -29.45
N GLY A 67 27.86 26.74 -30.32
CA GLY A 67 26.47 27.01 -29.95
C GLY A 67 25.56 27.16 -31.17
N ARG A 68 24.31 27.64 -30.95
CA ARG A 68 23.10 27.52 -31.81
C ARG A 68 22.32 26.22 -31.58
N ALA A 69 21.00 26.17 -31.82
CA ALA A 69 19.98 27.22 -31.85
C ALA A 69 18.58 26.61 -31.65
N ARG A 70 17.58 27.46 -31.36
CA ARG A 70 16.18 27.09 -31.13
C ARG A 70 15.38 27.24 -32.43
N THR A 71 14.51 26.28 -32.73
CA THR A 71 13.48 26.40 -33.79
C THR A 71 12.07 26.26 -33.21
N GLN A 72 11.15 27.04 -33.77
CA GLN A 72 9.70 26.83 -33.73
C GLN A 72 9.23 26.74 -35.19
N THR A 73 8.11 26.08 -35.45
CA THR A 73 7.44 26.09 -36.75
C THR A 73 5.96 26.42 -36.58
N TYR A 74 5.46 27.33 -37.43
CA TYR A 74 4.05 27.69 -37.56
C TYR A 74 3.36 26.76 -38.56
N HIS A 75 2.01 26.78 -38.56
CA HIS A 75 1.17 26.33 -39.67
C HIS A 75 0.08 27.39 -39.94
N PRO A 76 -0.28 27.67 -41.20
CA PRO A 76 -1.22 28.74 -41.56
C PRO A 76 -2.69 28.28 -41.71
N ASP A 77 -3.62 29.24 -41.65
CA ASP A 77 -5.07 29.07 -41.79
C ASP A 77 -5.57 28.86 -43.23
N PHE A 78 -6.75 28.24 -43.38
CA PHE A 78 -7.62 28.35 -44.56
C PHE A 78 -9.12 28.30 -44.17
N THR A 79 -9.91 29.25 -44.67
CA THR A 79 -11.40 29.36 -44.65
C THR A 79 -11.81 30.10 -45.96
N PRO A 80 -13.09 30.27 -46.41
CA PRO A 80 -14.39 30.45 -45.70
C PRO A 80 -15.33 29.23 -45.94
N VAL A 81 -16.69 29.21 -45.96
CA VAL A 81 -17.80 30.20 -46.01
C VAL A 81 -19.04 29.65 -45.28
N GLY A 82 -19.90 30.50 -44.70
CA GLY A 82 -21.30 30.15 -44.36
C GLY A 82 -21.91 30.91 -43.16
N LEU A 83 -22.97 31.70 -43.40
CA LEU A 83 -23.78 32.47 -42.43
C LEU A 83 -25.23 32.53 -42.99
N PRO A 84 -26.32 32.77 -42.22
CA PRO A 84 -26.49 33.75 -41.11
C PRO A 84 -27.11 33.12 -39.82
N SER A 85 -27.58 33.79 -38.75
CA SER A 85 -28.06 35.18 -38.52
C SER A 85 -27.78 35.76 -37.11
N THR A 86 -27.92 37.08 -37.02
CA THR A 86 -27.79 38.02 -35.88
C THR A 86 -29.09 38.14 -35.03
N PRO A 87 -29.14 38.84 -33.85
CA PRO A 87 -28.54 40.15 -33.56
C PRO A 87 -27.89 40.41 -32.18
N VAL A 88 -27.38 41.63 -32.03
CA VAL A 88 -26.54 42.18 -30.95
C VAL A 88 -27.11 43.53 -30.52
N THR A 89 -26.84 43.99 -29.29
CA THR A 89 -26.78 45.43 -28.99
C THR A 89 -25.66 45.72 -27.98
N GLN A 90 -24.83 46.71 -28.29
CA GLN A 90 -23.88 47.39 -27.41
C GLN A 90 -24.16 48.89 -27.48
N MET A 91 -23.78 49.67 -26.46
CA MET A 91 -23.31 51.06 -26.66
C MET A 91 -22.20 51.42 -25.67
N THR A 92 -21.26 52.23 -26.14
CA THR A 92 -20.26 53.02 -25.37
C THR A 92 -20.38 54.50 -25.79
N PRO A 93 -19.77 55.45 -25.06
CA PRO A 93 -18.51 56.09 -25.53
C PRO A 93 -17.44 56.21 -24.40
N ILE A 94 -16.11 56.29 -24.63
CA ILE A 94 -15.26 57.39 -25.20
C ILE A 94 -15.36 58.67 -24.30
N ALA A 95 -14.30 59.33 -23.78
CA ALA A 95 -12.93 59.64 -24.24
C ALA A 95 -11.96 59.89 -23.02
N GLN A 96 -10.66 60.28 -23.07
CA GLN A 96 -9.59 60.34 -24.09
C GLN A 96 -8.18 60.59 -23.46
N HIS A 97 -7.11 60.29 -24.23
CA HIS A 97 -5.74 60.87 -24.22
C HIS A 97 -4.74 60.73 -23.04
N LEU A 98 -3.45 60.93 -23.36
CA LEU A 98 -2.23 60.72 -22.56
C LEU A 98 -1.71 61.99 -21.86
N VAL A 99 -0.96 61.83 -20.76
CA VAL A 99 0.43 62.33 -20.63
C VAL A 99 1.24 61.55 -19.57
N ASP A 100 2.56 61.55 -19.74
CA ASP A 100 3.58 60.87 -18.93
C ASP A 100 3.94 61.62 -17.63
N SER A 101 4.35 60.90 -16.57
CA SER A 101 5.56 61.24 -15.76
C SER A 101 5.85 60.29 -14.60
N LYS A 102 7.12 59.90 -14.46
CA LYS A 102 7.65 59.15 -13.31
C LYS A 102 8.05 60.08 -12.15
N LYS A 103 7.73 59.72 -10.89
CA LYS A 103 8.70 59.78 -9.76
C LYS A 103 8.22 59.12 -8.44
N ARG A 104 8.76 57.92 -8.21
CA ARG A 104 9.19 57.28 -6.94
C ARG A 104 9.21 58.16 -5.67
N SER A 105 8.49 57.76 -4.62
CA SER A 105 8.85 58.00 -3.20
C SER A 105 8.25 56.94 -2.25
N ILE A 106 8.85 56.79 -1.06
CA ILE A 106 8.56 55.73 -0.07
C ILE A 106 7.84 56.32 1.14
N SER A 107 6.83 55.63 1.69
CA SER A 107 6.54 55.66 3.15
C SER A 107 5.68 54.47 3.59
N ARG A 108 5.85 54.04 4.85
CA ARG A 108 4.90 53.18 5.60
C ARG A 108 4.03 54.08 6.47
N PRO A 109 2.89 53.57 6.96
CA PRO A 109 2.79 53.45 8.43
C PRO A 109 2.56 52.01 8.93
N ILE A 110 2.63 51.83 10.25
CA ILE A 110 2.17 50.64 10.98
C ILE A 110 1.16 51.10 12.07
N PRO A 111 0.57 50.23 12.94
CA PRO A 111 -0.89 50.10 12.97
C PRO A 111 -1.57 50.80 14.17
N SER A 112 -2.82 51.23 13.98
CA SER A 112 -3.73 51.64 15.06
C SER A 112 -4.57 50.44 15.56
N THR A 113 -4.72 50.30 16.88
CA THR A 113 -5.42 49.18 17.52
C THR A 113 -6.89 49.50 17.82
N SER A 114 -7.82 48.63 17.41
CA SER A 114 -9.23 48.70 17.83
C SER A 114 -9.81 47.30 18.10
N LYS A 115 -10.08 46.99 19.39
CA LYS A 115 -10.69 45.72 19.80
C LYS A 115 -12.21 45.74 19.57
N GLY A 116 -12.68 45.16 18.47
CA GLY A 116 -14.11 44.94 18.20
C GLY A 116 -14.53 43.49 18.38
N LYS A 117 -15.39 43.18 19.36
CA LYS A 117 -15.98 41.84 19.52
C LYS A 117 -17.06 41.61 18.45
N LYS A 118 -16.93 40.56 17.63
CA LYS A 118 -18.05 39.91 16.94
C LYS A 118 -18.02 38.40 17.20
N LYS A 119 -19.14 37.86 17.70
CA LYS A 119 -19.38 36.40 17.72
C LYS A 119 -19.67 35.95 16.28
N SER A 120 -19.12 34.83 15.85
CA SER A 120 -19.48 34.18 14.58
C SER A 120 -19.47 32.66 14.74
N ALA A 121 -20.48 32.01 14.19
CA ALA A 121 -20.64 30.55 14.18
C ALA A 121 -19.45 29.83 13.50
N PRO A 122 -19.20 28.55 13.79
CA PRO A 122 -18.06 27.81 13.23
C PRO A 122 -18.24 27.60 11.72
N LYS A 123 -17.47 28.35 10.93
CA LYS A 123 -17.25 28.00 9.52
C LYS A 123 -16.30 26.80 9.47
N SER A 124 -16.72 25.73 8.80
CA SER A 124 -15.88 24.57 8.50
C SER A 124 -14.68 25.01 7.66
N HIS A 125 -13.53 25.13 8.30
CA HIS A 125 -12.29 25.53 7.64
C HIS A 125 -11.72 24.37 6.82
N LEU A 126 -12.35 24.08 5.68
CA LEU A 126 -11.79 23.25 4.60
C LEU A 126 -10.36 23.72 4.33
N THR A 127 -9.36 22.89 4.64
CA THR A 127 -7.98 23.32 4.46
C THR A 127 -7.63 23.19 2.98
N THR A 128 -7.01 24.23 2.42
CA THR A 128 -6.58 24.25 1.00
C THR A 128 -5.54 23.17 0.66
N LYS A 129 -5.08 22.44 1.68
CA LYS A 129 -4.21 21.27 1.64
C LYS A 129 -4.88 20.04 1.00
N ASP A 130 -6.20 19.94 1.08
CA ASP A 130 -6.93 18.69 0.76
C ASP A 130 -7.36 18.59 -0.72
N LEU A 131 -7.34 19.70 -1.47
CA LEU A 131 -7.67 19.72 -2.91
C LEU A 131 -6.72 18.86 -3.75
N GLY A 132 -5.47 18.67 -3.31
CA GLY A 132 -4.46 17.87 -4.02
C GLY A 132 -4.46 16.37 -3.67
N ARG A 133 -5.34 15.90 -2.77
CA ARG A 133 -5.41 14.49 -2.35
C ARG A 133 -6.47 13.69 -3.11
N TRP A 134 -7.55 14.34 -3.53
CA TRP A 134 -8.60 13.74 -4.34
C TRP A 134 -8.16 13.69 -5.81
N LYS A 135 -8.16 12.51 -6.42
CA LYS A 135 -7.93 12.37 -7.87
C LYS A 135 -9.27 12.41 -8.60
N PRO A 136 -9.31 12.75 -9.90
CA PRO A 136 -10.56 12.75 -10.67
C PRO A 136 -11.22 11.37 -10.73
N ILE A 137 -10.44 10.29 -10.64
CA ILE A 137 -10.95 8.91 -10.54
C ILE A 137 -11.66 8.65 -9.20
N ASP A 138 -11.26 9.33 -8.12
CA ASP A 138 -11.89 9.24 -6.80
C ASP A 138 -13.20 10.03 -6.76
N ASP A 139 -13.21 11.22 -7.38
CA ASP A 139 -14.43 12.03 -7.55
C ASP A 139 -15.48 11.28 -8.39
N LEU A 140 -15.06 10.68 -9.50
CA LEU A 140 -15.92 9.90 -10.38
C LEU A 140 -16.51 8.68 -9.65
N ALA A 141 -15.68 7.94 -8.90
CA ALA A 141 -16.12 6.79 -8.12
C ALA A 141 -17.05 7.18 -6.97
N LEU A 142 -16.82 8.33 -6.31
CA LEU A 142 -17.71 8.88 -5.29
C LEU A 142 -19.07 9.27 -5.87
N ILE A 143 -19.09 9.96 -7.02
CA ILE A 143 -20.33 10.37 -7.70
C ILE A 143 -21.16 9.16 -8.13
N ILE A 144 -20.55 8.19 -8.83
CA ILE A 144 -21.23 6.98 -9.28
C ILE A 144 -21.74 6.18 -8.08
N GLY A 145 -20.92 6.00 -7.03
CA GLY A 145 -21.31 5.29 -5.82
C GLY A 145 -22.53 5.91 -5.14
N VAL A 146 -22.54 7.23 -4.94
CA VAL A 146 -23.67 7.92 -4.29
C VAL A 146 -24.91 7.93 -5.19
N GLN A 147 -24.76 8.06 -6.50
CA GLN A 147 -25.88 7.97 -7.45
C GLN A 147 -26.52 6.57 -7.49
N GLN A 148 -25.77 5.51 -7.19
CA GLN A 148 -26.27 4.13 -7.18
C GLN A 148 -26.86 3.68 -5.83
N THR A 149 -26.24 4.06 -4.71
CA THR A 149 -26.67 3.53 -3.39
C THR A 149 -27.45 4.53 -2.54
N ASN A 150 -27.37 5.83 -2.87
CA ASN A 150 -27.84 6.95 -2.04
C ASN A 150 -27.33 6.92 -0.57
N ASP A 151 -26.25 6.18 -0.28
CA ASP A 151 -25.67 6.04 1.05
C ASP A 151 -24.14 6.09 1.04
N LEU A 152 -23.60 7.14 1.65
CA LEU A 152 -22.17 7.36 1.84
C LEU A 152 -21.48 6.27 2.68
N LYS A 153 -22.19 5.52 3.54
CA LYS A 153 -21.60 4.41 4.31
C LYS A 153 -21.32 3.22 3.40
N THR A 154 -22.30 2.80 2.62
CA THR A 154 -22.13 1.77 1.57
C THR A 154 -21.02 2.17 0.60
N VAL A 155 -20.96 3.45 0.18
CA VAL A 155 -19.87 3.96 -0.68
C VAL A 155 -18.50 3.86 0.00
N HIS A 156 -18.37 4.25 1.26
CA HIS A 156 -17.13 4.16 2.06
C HIS A 156 -16.62 2.72 2.24
N LEU A 157 -17.54 1.74 2.32
CA LEU A 157 -17.21 0.33 2.52
C LEU A 157 -16.86 -0.38 1.20
N GLY A 158 -17.71 -0.20 0.18
CA GLY A 158 -17.58 -0.88 -1.12
C GLY A 158 -16.47 -0.30 -2.00
N THR A 159 -16.41 1.03 -2.13
CA THR A 159 -15.58 1.71 -3.13
C THR A 159 -14.09 1.72 -2.75
N LYS A 160 -13.20 1.40 -3.70
CA LYS A 160 -11.74 1.42 -3.48
C LYS A 160 -11.12 2.68 -4.09
N PHE A 161 -10.99 3.70 -3.25
CA PHE A 161 -10.35 4.99 -3.59
C PHE A 161 -8.83 4.90 -3.65
N SER A 162 -8.19 5.87 -4.31
CA SER A 162 -6.75 5.95 -4.54
C SER A 162 -5.90 6.19 -3.27
N CYS A 163 -6.54 6.58 -2.16
CA CYS A 163 -5.97 6.50 -0.82
C CYS A 163 -7.07 6.18 0.20
N LYS A 164 -6.70 5.83 1.44
CA LYS A 164 -7.67 5.67 2.52
C LYS A 164 -8.29 7.04 2.86
N PHE A 165 -9.60 7.12 2.75
CA PHE A 165 -10.42 8.23 3.24
C PHE A 165 -11.35 7.74 4.34
N THR A 166 -11.74 8.64 5.23
CA THR A 166 -12.77 8.41 6.26
C THR A 166 -14.16 8.81 5.75
N LEU A 167 -15.22 8.29 6.38
CA LEU A 167 -16.60 8.66 6.08
C LEU A 167 -16.84 10.18 6.16
N GLN A 168 -16.19 10.87 7.10
CA GLN A 168 -16.29 12.33 7.24
C GLN A 168 -15.60 13.07 6.09
N GLU A 169 -14.46 12.56 5.59
CA GLU A 169 -13.79 13.12 4.39
C GLU A 169 -14.64 12.90 3.13
N LEU A 170 -15.30 11.73 2.99
CA LEU A 170 -16.26 11.47 1.90
C LEU A 170 -17.46 12.43 1.96
N GLN A 171 -18.08 12.58 3.14
CA GLN A 171 -19.20 13.52 3.33
C GLN A 171 -18.79 14.97 3.03
N SER A 172 -17.60 15.38 3.48
CA SER A 172 -17.03 16.69 3.21
C SER A 172 -16.76 16.92 1.72
N ARG A 173 -16.21 15.91 1.02
CA ARG A 173 -15.96 15.98 -0.43
C ARG A 173 -17.26 16.01 -1.22
N TRP A 174 -18.24 15.17 -0.88
CA TRP A 174 -19.56 15.17 -1.51
C TRP A 174 -20.25 16.52 -1.36
N TYR A 175 -20.23 17.11 -0.16
CA TYR A 175 -20.74 18.46 0.07
C TYR A 175 -20.01 19.51 -0.78
N ALA A 176 -18.68 19.44 -0.89
CA ALA A 176 -17.91 20.36 -1.75
C ALA A 176 -18.21 20.18 -3.25
N LEU A 177 -18.42 18.95 -3.74
CA LEU A 177 -18.78 18.68 -5.13
C LEU A 177 -20.17 19.22 -5.50
N LEU A 178 -21.11 19.26 -4.54
CA LEU A 178 -22.46 19.81 -4.72
C LEU A 178 -22.54 21.33 -4.54
N TYR A 179 -21.85 21.90 -3.54
CA TYR A 179 -22.10 23.28 -3.08
C TYR A 179 -20.91 24.24 -3.26
N ASP A 180 -19.69 23.77 -3.48
CA ASP A 180 -18.55 24.63 -3.80
C ASP A 180 -18.36 24.72 -5.33
N GLN A 181 -18.86 25.81 -5.90
CA GLN A 181 -18.81 26.08 -7.34
C GLN A 181 -17.39 26.24 -7.90
N ALA A 182 -16.35 26.41 -7.07
CA ALA A 182 -14.96 26.36 -7.52
C ALA A 182 -14.46 24.90 -7.58
N VAL A 183 -14.65 24.13 -6.51
CA VAL A 183 -14.27 22.71 -6.45
C VAL A 183 -15.01 21.89 -7.50
N SER A 184 -16.33 22.07 -7.62
CA SER A 184 -17.18 21.32 -8.56
C SER A 184 -16.76 21.51 -10.02
N ARG A 185 -16.53 22.77 -10.46
CA ARG A 185 -16.03 23.05 -11.83
C ARG A 185 -14.66 22.43 -12.11
N VAL A 186 -13.74 22.46 -11.14
CA VAL A 186 -12.41 21.84 -11.30
C VAL A 186 -12.52 20.31 -11.37
N ALA A 187 -13.31 19.69 -10.50
CA ALA A 187 -13.54 18.24 -10.50
C ALA A 187 -14.19 17.77 -11.81
N VAL A 188 -15.27 18.44 -12.26
CA VAL A 188 -15.95 18.11 -13.53
C VAL A 188 -15.01 18.27 -14.73
N SER A 189 -14.22 19.34 -14.78
CA SER A 189 -13.24 19.53 -15.86
C SER A 189 -12.12 18.47 -15.83
N ALA A 190 -11.71 17.99 -14.65
CA ALA A 190 -10.67 17.00 -14.52
C ALA A 190 -11.18 15.56 -14.81
N MET A 191 -12.43 15.25 -14.43
CA MET A 191 -13.10 13.99 -14.79
C MET A 191 -13.33 13.87 -16.29
N ARG A 192 -13.74 14.98 -16.95
CA ARG A 192 -13.89 15.02 -18.42
C ARG A 192 -12.59 14.75 -19.18
N ASN A 193 -11.44 14.97 -18.53
CA ASN A 193 -10.11 14.75 -19.10
C ASN A 193 -9.49 13.38 -18.70
N LEU A 194 -10.25 12.47 -18.09
CA LEU A 194 -9.81 11.09 -17.85
C LEU A 194 -9.74 10.29 -19.15
N HIS A 195 -8.80 9.34 -19.23
CA HIS A 195 -8.74 8.39 -20.35
C HIS A 195 -9.99 7.47 -20.34
N PRO A 196 -10.59 7.13 -21.49
CA PRO A 196 -11.79 6.28 -21.56
C PRO A 196 -11.65 4.97 -20.75
N ASP A 197 -10.51 4.29 -20.83
CA ASP A 197 -10.27 3.05 -20.09
C ASP A 197 -10.31 3.26 -18.56
N MET A 198 -9.90 4.44 -18.07
CA MET A 198 -9.98 4.77 -16.64
C MET A 198 -11.43 5.02 -16.21
N VAL A 199 -12.24 5.66 -17.07
CA VAL A 199 -13.68 5.84 -16.85
C VAL A 199 -14.37 4.48 -16.83
N ALA A 200 -14.14 3.65 -17.86
CA ALA A 200 -14.68 2.30 -17.94
C ALA A 200 -14.27 1.43 -16.73
N SER A 201 -13.02 1.54 -16.26
CA SER A 201 -12.55 0.80 -15.08
C SER A 201 -13.14 1.29 -13.75
N VAL A 202 -13.74 2.48 -13.69
CA VAL A 202 -14.59 2.90 -12.56
C VAL A 202 -16.03 2.41 -12.76
N GLN A 203 -16.56 2.48 -13.98
CA GLN A 203 -17.93 2.06 -14.30
C GLN A 203 -18.15 0.56 -14.09
N ASP A 204 -17.19 -0.29 -14.46
CA ASP A 204 -17.17 -1.74 -14.17
C ASP A 204 -17.16 -2.04 -12.66
N LYS A 205 -16.65 -1.10 -11.86
CA LYS A 205 -16.62 -1.17 -10.39
C LYS A 205 -17.74 -0.35 -9.71
N ALA A 206 -18.77 0.07 -10.46
CA ALA A 206 -19.94 0.70 -9.89
C ALA A 206 -20.62 -0.26 -8.90
N LEU A 207 -20.93 0.25 -7.71
CA LEU A 207 -21.66 -0.50 -6.68
C LEU A 207 -23.03 -0.93 -7.22
N TRP A 208 -23.51 -2.08 -6.78
CA TRP A 208 -24.83 -2.58 -7.17
C TRP A 208 -25.92 -1.91 -6.34
N SER A 209 -27.01 -1.52 -6.99
CA SER A 209 -28.21 -1.03 -6.32
C SER A 209 -29.04 -2.21 -5.80
N LYS A 210 -29.91 -1.97 -4.81
CA LYS A 210 -30.80 -3.03 -4.27
C LYS A 210 -31.84 -3.46 -5.30
N GLU A 211 -32.19 -2.54 -6.20
CA GLU A 211 -33.11 -2.71 -7.29
C GLU A 211 -32.46 -3.57 -8.41
N GLU A 212 -31.18 -3.34 -8.73
CA GLU A 212 -30.40 -4.22 -9.61
C GLU A 212 -30.27 -5.64 -9.02
N GLU A 213 -29.92 -5.77 -7.74
CA GLU A 213 -29.80 -7.07 -7.06
C GLU A 213 -31.15 -7.81 -6.99
N ALA A 214 -32.26 -7.10 -6.73
CA ALA A 214 -33.60 -7.68 -6.73
C ALA A 214 -34.02 -8.22 -8.11
N ILE A 215 -33.68 -7.51 -9.20
CA ILE A 215 -33.94 -7.96 -10.57
C ILE A 215 -33.09 -9.19 -10.90
N LEU A 216 -31.81 -9.22 -10.51
CA LEU A 216 -30.96 -10.41 -10.67
C LEU A 216 -31.44 -11.60 -9.83
N GLY A 217 -32.01 -11.35 -8.65
CA GLY A 217 -32.63 -12.34 -7.77
C GLY A 217 -33.88 -13.03 -8.36
N THR A 218 -34.42 -12.55 -9.49
CA THR A 218 -35.49 -13.25 -10.22
C THR A 218 -34.99 -14.51 -10.94
N ILE A 219 -33.69 -14.58 -11.26
CA ILE A 219 -33.07 -15.73 -11.92
C ILE A 219 -32.65 -16.74 -10.85
N LYS A 220 -33.44 -17.81 -10.71
CA LYS A 220 -33.21 -18.89 -9.74
C LYS A 220 -31.81 -19.52 -9.90
N ALA A 221 -31.14 -19.78 -8.79
CA ALA A 221 -29.79 -20.36 -8.72
C ALA A 221 -29.65 -21.70 -9.47
N SER A 222 -30.72 -22.50 -9.51
CA SER A 222 -30.81 -23.79 -10.20
C SER A 222 -30.96 -23.69 -11.73
N THR A 223 -31.12 -22.48 -12.27
CA THR A 223 -31.23 -22.26 -13.72
C THR A 223 -29.84 -22.37 -14.39
N ASN A 224 -29.76 -23.05 -15.52
CA ASN A 224 -28.62 -22.97 -16.44
C ASN A 224 -28.64 -21.64 -17.22
N ALA A 225 -28.54 -20.52 -16.50
CA ALA A 225 -28.61 -19.18 -17.06
C ALA A 225 -27.41 -18.89 -17.99
N THR A 226 -27.69 -18.41 -19.21
CA THR A 226 -26.69 -18.10 -20.23
C THR A 226 -26.46 -16.58 -20.30
N ILE A 227 -25.38 -16.13 -20.95
CA ILE A 227 -25.09 -14.69 -21.10
C ILE A 227 -26.25 -13.96 -21.81
N GLU A 228 -26.93 -14.64 -22.74
CA GLU A 228 -28.09 -14.14 -23.46
C GLU A 228 -29.25 -13.79 -22.51
N THR A 229 -29.54 -14.62 -21.49
CA THR A 229 -30.61 -14.30 -20.52
C THR A 229 -30.34 -13.02 -19.74
N PHE A 230 -29.06 -12.65 -19.53
CA PHE A 230 -28.69 -11.37 -18.91
C PHE A 230 -28.67 -10.20 -19.90
N GLY A 231 -28.54 -10.43 -21.20
CA GLY A 231 -28.78 -9.41 -22.24
C GLY A 231 -30.27 -9.07 -22.37
N ASP A 232 -31.11 -10.09 -22.32
CA ASP A 232 -32.57 -9.96 -22.23
C ASP A 232 -32.99 -9.21 -20.95
N LEU A 233 -32.40 -9.55 -19.80
CA LEU A 233 -32.69 -8.88 -18.53
C LEU A 233 -32.26 -7.40 -18.54
N LEU A 234 -31.05 -7.12 -19.08
CA LEU A 234 -30.50 -5.77 -19.19
C LEU A 234 -31.32 -4.88 -20.12
N SER A 235 -31.83 -5.42 -21.24
CA SER A 235 -32.66 -4.66 -22.19
C SER A 235 -34.09 -4.42 -21.68
N LYS A 236 -34.64 -5.33 -20.86
CA LYS A 236 -35.97 -5.18 -20.23
C LYS A 236 -35.99 -4.20 -19.04
N HIS A 237 -34.84 -3.96 -18.42
CA HIS A 237 -34.69 -3.11 -17.22
C HIS A 237 -33.55 -2.08 -17.36
N ALA A 238 -33.37 -1.53 -18.57
CA ALA A 238 -32.33 -0.54 -18.90
C ALA A 238 -32.51 0.82 -18.19
N ASP A 239 -33.64 1.02 -17.53
CA ASP A 239 -33.98 2.15 -16.67
C ASP A 239 -33.51 1.96 -15.20
N VAL A 240 -33.37 0.71 -14.75
CA VAL A 240 -32.93 0.36 -13.39
C VAL A 240 -31.44 0.00 -13.34
N PHE A 241 -30.93 -0.74 -14.33
CA PHE A 241 -29.51 -1.09 -14.39
C PHE A 241 -28.64 0.12 -14.69
N TYR A 242 -27.47 0.20 -14.05
CA TYR A 242 -26.52 1.29 -14.29
C TYR A 242 -26.03 1.28 -15.76
N ASN A 243 -25.94 2.47 -16.39
CA ASN A 243 -25.55 2.62 -17.80
C ASN A 243 -24.20 1.99 -18.20
N GLY A 244 -23.32 1.68 -17.24
CA GLY A 244 -22.05 0.98 -17.46
C GLY A 244 -22.12 -0.55 -17.40
N ARG A 245 -23.29 -1.14 -17.13
CA ARG A 245 -23.48 -2.59 -17.03
C ARG A 245 -23.48 -3.27 -18.41
N THR A 246 -23.08 -4.53 -18.42
CA THR A 246 -23.16 -5.44 -19.58
C THR A 246 -23.72 -6.78 -19.15
N ALA A 247 -24.23 -7.58 -20.08
CA ALA A 247 -24.66 -8.96 -19.81
C ALA A 247 -23.57 -9.80 -19.10
N ASN A 248 -22.29 -9.57 -19.44
CA ASN A 248 -21.15 -10.21 -18.77
C ASN A 248 -20.97 -9.76 -17.31
N THR A 249 -21.17 -8.48 -16.97
CA THR A 249 -21.07 -8.02 -15.57
C THR A 249 -22.25 -8.51 -14.74
N LEU A 250 -23.46 -8.54 -15.32
CA LEU A 250 -24.64 -9.13 -14.68
C LEU A 250 -24.43 -10.62 -14.40
N PHE A 251 -23.99 -11.39 -15.40
CA PHE A 251 -23.72 -12.83 -15.25
C PHE A 251 -22.66 -13.11 -14.17
N ARG A 252 -21.54 -12.37 -14.16
CA ARG A 252 -20.48 -12.50 -13.14
C ARG A 252 -20.96 -12.17 -11.73
N HIS A 253 -21.79 -11.13 -11.58
CA HIS A 253 -22.33 -10.76 -10.28
C HIS A 253 -23.38 -11.76 -9.80
N TRP A 254 -24.31 -12.19 -10.65
CA TRP A 254 -25.25 -13.29 -10.35
C TRP A 254 -24.53 -14.59 -9.99
N GLN A 255 -23.47 -14.97 -10.71
CA GLN A 255 -22.62 -16.10 -10.34
C GLN A 255 -21.99 -15.91 -8.96
N SER A 256 -21.56 -14.70 -8.61
CA SER A 256 -20.99 -14.39 -7.29
C SER A 256 -22.04 -14.51 -6.18
N LEU A 257 -23.23 -13.91 -6.36
CA LEU A 257 -24.37 -14.08 -5.45
C LEU A 257 -24.71 -15.56 -5.27
N ARG A 258 -24.72 -16.33 -6.38
CA ARG A 258 -24.96 -17.77 -6.37
C ARG A 258 -23.91 -18.57 -5.59
N MET A 259 -22.63 -18.22 -5.70
CA MET A 259 -21.55 -18.89 -4.97
C MET A 259 -21.51 -18.53 -3.48
N TYR A 260 -22.04 -17.37 -3.09
CA TYR A 260 -22.12 -16.93 -1.69
C TYR A 260 -23.47 -17.22 -1.03
N HIS A 261 -24.39 -17.93 -1.70
CA HIS A 261 -25.75 -18.22 -1.21
C HIS A 261 -26.56 -16.96 -0.87
N LEU A 262 -26.46 -15.93 -1.72
CA LEU A 262 -27.10 -14.61 -1.54
C LEU A 262 -28.31 -14.39 -2.46
N LEU A 263 -28.65 -15.33 -3.35
CA LEU A 263 -29.87 -15.22 -4.17
C LEU A 263 -31.13 -15.55 -3.33
N PRO A 264 -32.29 -14.92 -3.59
CA PRO A 264 -33.49 -15.11 -2.76
C PRO A 264 -34.05 -16.54 -2.73
N ASP A 265 -33.75 -17.36 -3.73
CA ASP A 265 -34.12 -18.79 -3.78
C ASP A 265 -33.09 -19.70 -3.09
N GLN A 266 -31.92 -19.18 -2.76
CA GLN A 266 -30.89 -19.89 -2.00
C GLN A 266 -31.11 -19.70 -0.51
N THR A 267 -32.01 -20.50 0.05
CA THR A 267 -32.01 -20.72 1.50
C THR A 267 -30.66 -21.33 1.90
N VAL A 268 -29.80 -20.54 2.54
CA VAL A 268 -28.83 -21.11 3.49
C VAL A 268 -29.65 -21.96 4.46
N GLY A 269 -29.38 -23.26 4.49
CA GLY A 269 -30.22 -24.19 5.24
C GLY A 269 -30.28 -23.78 6.71
N GLN A 270 -31.51 -23.59 7.23
CA GLN A 270 -31.71 -23.75 8.67
C GLN A 270 -31.23 -25.16 9.07
N MET A 271 -30.76 -25.32 10.31
CA MET A 271 -30.33 -26.61 10.86
C MET A 271 -31.31 -27.72 10.43
N PRO A 272 -30.82 -28.77 9.75
CA PRO A 272 -31.59 -29.45 8.69
C PRO A 272 -32.83 -30.13 9.24
N HIS A 273 -33.99 -29.56 8.93
CA HIS A 273 -35.32 -30.05 9.33
C HIS A 273 -35.74 -31.36 8.63
N ASN A 274 -34.78 -32.10 8.06
CA ASN A 274 -35.01 -33.35 7.33
C ASN A 274 -33.82 -34.33 7.45
N GLY A 275 -33.37 -34.58 8.69
CA GLY A 275 -32.70 -35.82 9.08
C GLY A 275 -31.26 -36.08 8.60
N LYS A 276 -30.67 -35.21 7.78
CA LYS A 276 -29.26 -35.30 7.37
C LYS A 276 -28.47 -34.14 7.98
N PRO A 277 -27.59 -34.37 8.98
CA PRO A 277 -26.75 -33.31 9.54
C PRO A 277 -25.97 -32.56 8.46
N ILE A 278 -25.83 -31.25 8.64
CA ILE A 278 -24.75 -30.51 8.00
C ILE A 278 -23.49 -30.94 8.75
N LEU A 279 -22.48 -31.47 8.06
CA LEU A 279 -21.23 -31.86 8.70
C LEU A 279 -20.56 -30.62 9.30
N THR A 280 -20.67 -30.49 10.62
CA THR A 280 -19.92 -29.56 11.44
C THR A 280 -18.43 -29.92 11.36
N PHE A 281 -17.51 -28.99 11.68
CA PHE A 281 -16.09 -29.34 11.81
C PHE A 281 -15.87 -30.50 12.79
N ASN A 282 -16.65 -30.58 13.87
CA ASN A 282 -16.63 -31.69 14.83
C ASN A 282 -17.10 -33.01 14.18
N ASP A 283 -18.23 -33.00 13.45
CA ASP A 283 -18.77 -34.19 12.78
C ASP A 283 -17.85 -34.67 11.64
N ALA A 284 -17.12 -33.75 11.01
CA ALA A 284 -16.11 -34.06 10.00
C ALA A 284 -14.81 -34.61 10.62
N GLU A 285 -14.46 -34.18 11.84
CA GLU A 285 -13.34 -34.70 12.65
C GLU A 285 -13.67 -36.10 13.20
N GLU A 286 -14.90 -36.33 13.68
CA GLU A 286 -15.40 -37.64 14.13
C GLU A 286 -15.58 -38.65 12.99
N LEU A 287 -15.61 -38.17 11.73
CA LEU A 287 -15.54 -38.99 10.51
C LEU A 287 -14.11 -39.29 10.04
N ILE A 288 -13.07 -38.73 10.66
CA ILE A 288 -11.68 -39.15 10.42
C ILE A 288 -11.47 -40.46 11.18
N GLN A 289 -11.42 -41.56 10.45
CA GLN A 289 -11.19 -42.87 11.06
C GLN A 289 -9.71 -42.96 11.48
N ASP A 290 -9.42 -43.24 12.76
CA ASP A 290 -8.03 -43.33 13.27
C ASP A 290 -7.15 -44.32 12.49
N SER A 291 -7.75 -45.32 11.81
CA SER A 291 -7.07 -46.22 10.88
C SER A 291 -6.35 -45.51 9.74
N ASP A 292 -6.88 -44.38 9.31
CA ASP A 292 -6.39 -43.63 8.15
C ASP A 292 -5.21 -42.72 8.55
N LEU A 293 -4.97 -42.61 9.86
CA LEU A 293 -3.75 -42.06 10.47
C LEU A 293 -2.68 -43.15 10.76
N LEU A 294 -2.99 -44.43 10.51
CA LEU A 294 -2.03 -45.55 10.58
C LEU A 294 -1.32 -45.84 9.25
N ASP A 295 -1.58 -45.04 8.21
CA ASP A 295 -0.85 -45.12 6.94
C ASP A 295 0.66 -45.02 7.21
N PRO A 296 1.48 -45.98 6.73
CA PRO A 296 2.90 -46.02 7.05
C PRO A 296 3.58 -44.74 6.52
N PRO A 297 4.40 -44.04 7.34
CA PRO A 297 4.91 -42.72 6.99
C PRO A 297 5.68 -42.78 5.68
N ASP A 298 5.25 -41.99 4.69
CA ASP A 298 5.80 -42.02 3.33
C ASP A 298 7.30 -41.70 3.34
N GLU A 299 8.11 -42.76 3.25
CA GLU A 299 9.56 -42.64 3.20
C GLU A 299 10.04 -41.80 2.00
N THR A 300 9.24 -41.66 0.94
CA THR A 300 9.61 -40.86 -0.24
C THR A 300 9.50 -39.37 0.07
N LEU A 301 8.38 -38.93 0.65
CA LEU A 301 8.19 -37.58 1.19
C LEU A 301 9.19 -37.27 2.31
N ASP A 302 9.41 -38.18 3.25
CA ASP A 302 10.36 -37.99 4.36
C ASP A 302 11.81 -37.93 3.87
N ARG A 303 12.19 -38.70 2.85
CA ARG A 303 13.48 -38.55 2.15
C ARG A 303 13.58 -37.23 1.39
N GLU A 304 12.50 -36.73 0.76
CA GLU A 304 12.52 -35.40 0.14
C GLU A 304 12.67 -34.29 1.19
N LEU A 305 11.88 -34.31 2.27
CA LEU A 305 11.97 -33.34 3.38
C LEU A 305 13.39 -33.28 3.96
N LYS A 306 14.02 -34.44 4.18
CA LYS A 306 15.43 -34.53 4.61
C LYS A 306 16.41 -33.97 3.59
N LEU A 307 16.15 -34.09 2.28
CA LEU A 307 16.97 -33.48 1.23
C LEU A 307 16.77 -31.95 1.15
N GLN A 308 15.54 -31.45 1.26
CA GLN A 308 15.25 -30.01 1.27
C GLN A 308 15.80 -29.36 2.56
N GLN A 309 15.67 -29.98 3.73
CA GLN A 309 16.29 -29.48 4.96
C GLN A 309 17.83 -29.43 4.86
N ARG A 310 18.46 -30.41 4.22
CA ARG A 310 19.91 -30.40 3.92
C ARG A 310 20.31 -29.37 2.86
N ARG A 311 19.39 -28.90 2.00
CA ARG A 311 19.60 -27.72 1.14
C ARG A 311 19.51 -26.43 1.93
N ASN A 312 18.42 -26.23 2.68
CA ASN A 312 18.19 -25.02 3.47
C ASN A 312 19.34 -24.79 4.48
N ILE A 313 19.86 -25.83 5.14
CA ILE A 313 21.02 -25.73 6.04
C ILE A 313 22.30 -25.30 5.30
N LYS A 314 22.50 -25.72 4.03
CA LYS A 314 23.64 -25.27 3.21
C LYS A 314 23.47 -23.83 2.76
N GLU A 315 22.26 -23.45 2.36
CA GLU A 315 21.92 -22.08 1.94
C GLU A 315 22.07 -21.09 3.11
N ILE A 316 21.56 -21.42 4.30
CA ILE A 316 21.77 -20.65 5.53
C ILE A 316 23.27 -20.47 5.79
N ARG A 317 24.06 -21.55 5.81
CA ARG A 317 25.53 -21.47 6.02
C ARG A 317 26.26 -20.68 4.94
N GLN A 318 25.78 -20.71 3.69
CA GLN A 318 26.31 -19.88 2.62
C GLN A 318 26.01 -18.40 2.90
N VAL A 319 24.76 -18.06 3.22
CA VAL A 319 24.32 -16.70 3.54
C VAL A 319 25.04 -16.16 4.79
N GLU A 320 25.25 -16.97 5.84
CA GLU A 320 26.04 -16.61 7.03
C GLU A 320 27.50 -16.28 6.67
N ASN A 321 28.13 -17.10 5.83
CA ASN A 321 29.51 -16.90 5.36
C ASN A 321 29.62 -15.71 4.37
N GLU A 322 28.59 -15.46 3.57
CA GLU A 322 28.50 -14.24 2.76
C GLU A 322 28.30 -13.00 3.66
N LEU A 323 27.42 -13.05 4.66
CA LEU A 323 27.18 -11.96 5.62
C LEU A 323 28.45 -11.59 6.39
N GLY A 324 29.27 -12.58 6.80
CA GLY A 324 30.59 -12.32 7.39
C GLY A 324 31.53 -11.56 6.45
N ARG A 325 31.55 -11.89 5.15
CA ARG A 325 32.33 -11.20 4.12
C ARG A 325 31.79 -9.80 3.81
N TRP A 326 30.46 -9.65 3.73
CA TRP A 326 29.80 -8.35 3.60
C TRP A 326 30.09 -7.43 4.79
N LYS A 327 30.14 -7.97 6.02
CA LYS A 327 30.51 -7.19 7.21
C LYS A 327 31.90 -6.58 7.07
N VAL A 328 32.92 -7.39 6.77
CA VAL A 328 34.31 -6.92 6.56
C VAL A 328 34.42 -5.90 5.42
N LEU A 329 33.61 -6.05 4.37
CA LEU A 329 33.56 -5.11 3.25
C LEU A 329 32.90 -3.76 3.63
N ILE A 330 31.94 -3.76 4.56
CA ILE A 330 31.37 -2.52 5.12
C ILE A 330 32.35 -1.90 6.13
N ASP A 331 33.00 -2.70 6.98
CA ASP A 331 34.03 -2.26 7.95
C ASP A 331 35.17 -1.51 7.24
N SER A 332 35.61 -2.00 6.08
CA SER A 332 36.71 -1.41 5.31
C SER A 332 36.32 -0.20 4.45
N ILE A 333 35.07 -0.10 3.99
CA ILE A 333 34.58 1.06 3.22
C ILE A 333 34.13 2.20 4.15
N SER A 334 33.62 1.90 5.34
CA SER A 334 33.15 2.93 6.29
C SER A 334 33.13 2.43 7.75
N PRO A 335 34.27 2.53 8.48
CA PRO A 335 34.39 2.07 9.87
C PRO A 335 33.35 2.66 10.83
N ASP A 336 32.94 3.92 10.62
CA ASP A 336 31.93 4.60 11.45
C ASP A 336 30.51 4.04 11.24
N MET A 337 30.26 3.37 10.11
CA MET A 337 28.94 2.87 9.70
C MET A 337 28.66 1.44 10.17
N SER A 338 29.68 0.60 10.37
CA SER A 338 29.55 -0.82 10.72
C SER A 338 29.47 -1.09 12.23
N GLY A 339 29.04 -0.11 13.02
CA GLY A 339 28.83 -0.29 14.45
C GLY A 339 30.12 -0.41 15.24
N GLY A 340 31.18 0.27 14.80
CA GLY A 340 32.35 0.58 15.64
C GLY A 340 31.86 0.95 17.04
N GLU A 341 32.42 0.23 18.03
CA GLU A 341 31.76 -0.10 19.30
C GLU A 341 31.09 1.11 19.94
N LEU A 342 29.95 0.90 20.61
CA LEU A 342 29.23 1.98 21.30
C LEU A 342 30.09 2.50 22.46
N GLU A 343 31.00 3.42 22.12
CA GLU A 343 32.06 3.99 22.93
C GLU A 343 31.55 4.21 24.34
N GLY A 344 32.24 3.67 25.36
CA GLY A 344 31.67 3.32 26.69
C GLY A 344 31.01 4.43 27.53
N GLN A 345 30.87 5.64 26.99
CA GLN A 345 30.09 6.77 27.52
C GLN A 345 28.80 7.04 26.70
N THR A 346 28.52 6.27 25.67
CA THR A 346 27.42 6.43 24.71
C THR A 346 26.24 5.55 25.13
N LEU A 347 25.19 6.19 25.64
CA LEU A 347 23.96 5.56 26.13
C LEU A 347 23.11 4.97 24.98
N ALA A 348 23.07 5.68 23.87
CA ALA A 348 22.33 5.31 22.66
C ALA A 348 22.85 6.07 21.43
N VAL A 349 22.40 5.68 20.24
CA VAL A 349 22.68 6.32 18.96
C VAL A 349 21.37 6.60 18.23
N LEU A 350 21.25 7.80 17.65
CA LEU A 350 20.24 8.11 16.65
C LEU A 350 20.96 8.19 15.29
N ARG A 351 20.80 7.16 14.46
CA ARG A 351 21.44 7.06 13.14
C ARG A 351 20.51 7.62 12.07
N GLY A 352 20.90 8.70 11.41
CA GLY A 352 20.19 9.24 10.24
C GLY A 352 20.74 8.68 8.93
N ARG A 353 20.53 9.43 7.84
CA ARG A 353 21.05 9.07 6.51
C ARG A 353 22.46 9.61 6.29
N MET A 354 22.78 10.76 6.87
CA MET A 354 24.01 11.52 6.66
C MET A 354 24.90 11.58 7.91
N VAL A 355 24.31 11.47 9.11
CA VAL A 355 24.95 11.71 10.42
C VAL A 355 24.56 10.63 11.45
N ARG A 356 25.54 10.19 12.25
CA ARG A 356 25.36 9.32 13.42
C ARG A 356 25.42 10.18 14.68
N TYR A 357 24.29 10.43 15.33
CA TYR A 357 24.23 11.23 16.56
C TYR A 357 24.41 10.34 17.80
N LEU A 358 25.42 10.65 18.64
CA LEU A 358 25.80 9.87 19.82
C LEU A 358 25.21 10.50 21.10
N MET A 359 24.36 9.77 21.83
CA MET A 359 23.75 10.24 23.09
C MET A 359 24.68 9.95 24.27
N ARG A 360 25.40 10.96 24.76
CA ARG A 360 26.24 10.89 25.97
C ARG A 360 25.55 11.40 27.26
N SER A 361 24.45 12.12 27.14
CA SER A 361 23.75 12.79 28.26
C SER A 361 22.39 12.14 28.53
N ARG A 362 21.92 12.15 29.80
CA ARG A 362 20.62 11.56 30.18
C ARG A 362 19.40 12.32 29.60
N GLU A 363 19.58 13.58 29.20
CA GLU A 363 18.61 14.36 28.43
C GLU A 363 19.31 14.95 27.19
N ILE A 364 18.63 14.90 26.05
CA ILE A 364 19.11 15.36 24.74
C ILE A 364 18.00 16.15 24.04
N SER A 365 18.31 17.36 23.61
CA SER A 365 17.43 18.19 22.79
C SER A 365 17.63 17.90 21.30
N ILE A 366 16.53 17.72 20.57
CA ILE A 366 16.51 17.39 19.14
C ILE A 366 15.75 18.50 18.42
N GLY A 367 16.31 19.05 17.34
CA GLY A 367 15.61 20.08 16.59
C GLY A 367 16.44 20.72 15.49
N ARG A 368 16.50 22.04 15.50
CA ARG A 368 17.23 22.83 14.51
C ARG A 368 17.91 24.02 15.16
N SER A 369 19.24 24.02 15.13
CA SER A 369 20.03 25.13 15.66
C SER A 369 19.78 26.43 14.90
N GLY A 370 20.14 27.55 15.52
CA GLY A 370 20.06 28.88 14.94
C GLY A 370 20.53 29.97 15.90
N LYS A 371 20.51 31.23 15.43
CA LYS A 371 20.98 32.37 16.22
C LYS A 371 20.16 32.49 17.53
N GLY A 372 20.82 32.28 18.67
CA GLY A 372 20.21 32.28 20.00
C GLY A 372 19.44 31.00 20.37
N TYR A 373 19.63 29.88 19.66
CA TYR A 373 19.10 28.58 20.08
C TYR A 373 19.95 27.41 19.55
N SER A 374 20.67 26.74 20.45
CA SER A 374 21.40 25.50 20.19
C SER A 374 20.56 24.28 20.57
N VAL A 375 20.77 23.16 19.88
CA VAL A 375 20.30 21.82 20.26
C VAL A 375 21.46 20.83 20.19
N ASP A 376 21.37 19.77 20.98
CA ASP A 376 22.41 18.73 21.04
C ASP A 376 22.41 17.86 19.76
N ILE A 377 21.21 17.60 19.22
CA ILE A 377 21.00 16.96 17.92
C ILE A 377 20.39 17.99 16.96
N ASP A 378 21.26 18.62 16.16
CA ASP A 378 20.85 19.53 15.09
C ASP A 378 20.56 18.78 13.79
N LEU A 379 19.27 18.61 13.50
CA LEU A 379 18.79 17.96 12.28
C LEU A 379 18.95 18.84 11.02
N SER A 380 19.57 20.03 11.14
CA SER A 380 19.94 20.83 9.97
C SER A 380 20.96 20.13 9.07
N LEU A 381 21.79 19.25 9.64
CA LEU A 381 22.85 18.49 8.96
C LEU A 381 22.33 17.34 8.07
N GLU A 382 21.07 16.93 8.25
CA GLU A 382 20.47 15.77 7.57
C GLU A 382 19.61 16.14 6.35
N GLY A 383 19.20 17.40 6.19
CA GLY A 383 18.33 17.78 5.08
C GLY A 383 17.52 19.06 5.28
N PRO A 384 16.23 19.11 4.86
CA PRO A 384 15.42 20.34 4.80
C PRO A 384 15.08 21.01 6.14
N ALA A 385 16.09 21.59 6.79
CA ALA A 385 16.09 22.21 8.11
C ALA A 385 14.92 23.18 8.35
N HIS A 386 14.48 23.91 7.33
CA HIS A 386 13.35 24.85 7.42
C HIS A 386 12.01 24.20 7.82
N LYS A 387 11.86 22.87 7.67
CA LYS A 387 10.65 22.14 8.08
C LYS A 387 10.63 21.79 9.58
N ILE A 388 11.78 21.87 10.25
CA ILE A 388 12.03 21.35 11.60
C ILE A 388 11.95 22.49 12.62
N SER A 389 11.33 22.23 13.77
CA SER A 389 11.20 23.21 14.85
C SER A 389 12.54 23.40 15.58
N ARG A 390 12.83 24.61 16.09
CA ARG A 390 14.10 24.91 16.81
C ARG A 390 14.36 23.92 17.95
N LYS A 391 13.37 23.73 18.82
CA LYS A 391 13.18 22.51 19.61
C LYS A 391 12.06 21.72 18.94
N GLN A 392 12.32 20.46 18.58
CA GLN A 392 11.36 19.58 17.90
C GLN A 392 11.01 18.36 18.78
N ALA A 393 11.99 17.83 19.51
CA ALA A 393 11.79 16.80 20.52
C ALA A 393 12.78 16.96 21.67
N THR A 394 12.51 16.27 22.78
CA THR A 394 13.48 15.99 23.83
C THR A 394 13.49 14.48 24.08
N LEU A 395 14.67 13.87 24.03
CA LEU A 395 14.91 12.46 24.34
C LEU A 395 15.50 12.37 25.76
N ARG A 396 14.93 11.51 26.61
CA ARG A 396 15.34 11.33 28.00
C ARG A 396 15.51 9.87 28.37
N LEU A 397 16.58 9.55 29.07
CA LEU A 397 16.80 8.31 29.79
C LEU A 397 16.26 8.45 31.23
N ARG A 398 15.49 7.47 31.69
CA ARG A 398 15.09 7.30 33.10
C ARG A 398 16.09 6.44 33.88
N ASN A 399 16.02 6.51 35.21
CA ASN A 399 16.83 5.65 36.08
C ASN A 399 16.39 4.17 36.02
N THR A 400 15.20 3.90 35.46
CA THR A 400 14.72 2.57 35.06
C THR A 400 15.40 2.00 33.80
N GLY A 401 16.32 2.72 33.16
CA GLY A 401 16.94 2.32 31.88
C GLY A 401 16.06 2.55 30.64
N GLU A 402 14.84 3.09 30.81
CA GLU A 402 13.92 3.37 29.71
C GLU A 402 14.21 4.71 29.02
N PHE A 403 14.17 4.73 27.68
CA PHE A 403 14.21 5.96 26.89
C PHE A 403 12.80 6.46 26.55
N TYR A 404 12.57 7.76 26.72
CA TYR A 404 11.32 8.44 26.33
C TYR A 404 11.59 9.61 25.39
N LEU A 405 10.87 9.67 24.28
CA LEU A 405 10.88 10.77 23.32
C LEU A 405 9.63 11.63 23.52
N SER A 406 9.82 12.89 23.88
CA SER A 406 8.77 13.90 24.05
C SER A 406 8.69 14.79 22.81
N SER A 407 7.51 14.90 22.20
CA SER A 407 7.26 15.73 21.03
C SER A 407 6.96 17.17 21.45
N GLU A 408 7.80 18.13 21.06
CA GLU A 408 7.66 19.55 21.44
C GLU A 408 7.53 20.51 20.24
N GLY A 409 7.79 20.00 19.03
CA GLY A 409 7.74 20.79 17.80
C GLY A 409 6.34 20.98 17.22
N LYS A 410 6.25 21.87 16.21
CA LYS A 410 5.00 22.16 15.49
C LYS A 410 4.56 21.07 14.50
N ARG A 411 5.43 20.12 14.20
CA ARG A 411 5.13 18.95 13.34
C ARG A 411 5.06 17.70 14.20
N PRO A 412 4.18 16.74 13.87
CA PRO A 412 4.22 15.43 14.50
C PRO A 412 5.55 14.74 14.21
N ILE A 413 5.98 13.91 15.16
CA ILE A 413 7.04 12.93 15.03
C ILE A 413 6.34 11.58 14.83
N PHE A 414 6.88 10.69 14.01
CA PHE A 414 6.39 9.32 13.92
C PHE A 414 7.40 8.39 14.58
N VAL A 415 6.94 7.42 15.37
CA VAL A 415 7.76 6.33 15.91
C VAL A 415 7.09 5.02 15.49
N ASP A 416 7.82 4.19 14.76
CA ASP A 416 7.33 2.94 14.17
C ASP A 416 6.01 3.14 13.38
N GLY A 417 5.96 4.24 12.62
CA GLY A 417 4.79 4.67 11.84
C GLY A 417 3.66 5.33 12.63
N LYS A 418 3.71 5.36 13.98
CA LYS A 418 2.66 5.95 14.84
C LYS A 418 2.95 7.43 15.13
N PRO A 419 2.02 8.36 14.85
CA PRO A 419 2.23 9.79 15.09
C PRO A 419 2.16 10.15 16.58
N ILE A 420 3.05 11.04 17.03
CA ILE A 420 3.12 11.60 18.38
C ILE A 420 2.71 13.07 18.33
N SER A 421 1.59 13.39 18.97
CA SER A 421 1.10 14.76 19.18
C SER A 421 2.05 15.60 20.01
N ALA A 422 2.10 16.91 19.75
CA ALA A 422 2.89 17.83 20.57
C ALA A 422 2.42 17.81 22.04
N GLY A 423 3.37 17.86 22.99
CA GLY A 423 3.14 17.66 24.41
C GLY A 423 3.07 16.19 24.85
N THR A 424 2.98 15.24 23.92
CA THR A 424 2.94 13.80 24.23
C THR A 424 4.36 13.19 24.24
N LYS A 425 4.56 12.20 25.12
CA LYS A 425 5.79 11.39 25.21
C LYS A 425 5.50 9.93 24.85
N VAL A 426 6.43 9.26 24.19
CA VAL A 426 6.41 7.81 23.92
C VAL A 426 7.66 7.16 24.50
N ARG A 427 7.61 5.88 24.84
CA ARG A 427 8.82 5.06 25.09
C ARG A 427 9.46 4.70 23.75
N LEU A 428 10.78 4.80 23.64
CA LEU A 428 11.54 4.20 22.54
C LEU A 428 12.03 2.80 22.95
N TYR A 429 12.11 1.91 21.97
CA TYR A 429 12.72 0.59 22.05
C TYR A 429 13.99 0.56 21.20
N ASP A 430 14.83 -0.47 21.35
CA ASP A 430 15.95 -0.64 20.41
C ASP A 430 15.45 -0.85 18.98
N SER A 431 16.25 -0.41 18.02
CA SER A 431 16.00 -0.46 16.58
C SER A 431 14.72 0.27 16.11
N ALA A 432 14.09 1.06 16.99
CA ALA A 432 12.89 1.84 16.68
C ALA A 432 13.14 2.89 15.59
N VAL A 433 12.18 3.06 14.69
CA VAL A 433 12.25 3.99 13.57
C VAL A 433 11.60 5.31 13.93
N VAL A 434 12.40 6.39 13.98
CA VAL A 434 11.93 7.74 14.31
C VAL A 434 11.91 8.59 13.04
N GLU A 435 10.77 9.18 12.68
CA GLU A 435 10.63 10.05 11.51
C GLU A 435 10.24 11.48 11.87
N ILE A 436 11.01 12.45 11.37
CA ILE A 436 10.87 13.87 11.66
C ILE A 436 10.92 14.65 10.35
N ALA A 437 9.78 15.22 9.94
CA ALA A 437 9.68 16.13 8.79
C ALA A 437 10.25 15.60 7.44
N CYS A 438 10.07 14.29 7.19
CA CYS A 438 10.61 13.51 6.05
C CYS A 438 12.09 13.12 6.15
N LEU A 439 12.74 13.33 7.30
CA LEU A 439 13.95 12.62 7.69
C LEU A 439 13.56 11.36 8.46
N ARG A 440 14.30 10.26 8.26
CA ARG A 440 14.10 8.97 8.95
C ARG A 440 15.38 8.57 9.67
N PHE A 441 15.22 8.13 10.91
CA PHE A 441 16.29 7.72 11.81
C PHE A 441 16.02 6.31 12.34
N ILE A 442 17.09 5.60 12.69
CA ILE A 442 17.05 4.36 13.48
C ILE A 442 17.67 4.68 14.84
N PHE A 443 16.96 4.36 15.91
CA PHE A 443 17.44 4.49 17.28
C PHE A 443 18.04 3.16 17.75
N THR A 444 19.24 3.19 18.34
CA THR A 444 19.96 1.98 18.80
C THR A 444 20.48 2.19 20.22
N VAL A 445 20.30 1.21 21.10
CA VAL A 445 20.57 1.30 22.54
C VAL A 445 21.85 0.57 22.92
N ASN A 446 22.68 1.18 23.77
CA ASN A 446 23.82 0.49 24.39
C ASN A 446 23.34 -0.37 25.56
N HIS A 447 22.87 -1.58 25.26
CA HIS A 447 22.29 -2.48 26.26
C HIS A 447 23.26 -2.90 27.37
N ASP A 448 24.57 -2.81 27.17
CA ASP A 448 25.57 -3.15 28.19
C ASP A 448 25.77 -2.00 29.18
N LEU A 449 26.00 -0.79 28.65
CA LEU A 449 26.13 0.42 29.48
C LEU A 449 24.83 0.73 30.25
N ILE A 450 23.66 0.57 29.62
CA ILE A 450 22.36 0.80 30.27
C ILE A 450 22.08 -0.23 31.37
N ARG A 451 22.49 -1.49 31.20
CA ARG A 451 22.42 -2.50 32.28
C ARG A 451 23.34 -2.15 33.45
N ALA A 452 24.56 -1.68 33.18
CA ALA A 452 25.48 -1.22 34.23
C ALA A 452 24.88 -0.03 35.03
N ILE A 453 24.41 1.01 34.35
CA ILE A 453 23.81 2.21 34.96
C ILE A 453 22.54 1.87 35.76
N HIS A 454 21.73 0.92 35.28
CA HIS A 454 20.53 0.50 36.02
C HIS A 454 20.90 -0.26 37.30
N ASN A 455 21.84 -1.20 37.23
CA ASN A 455 22.33 -1.95 38.40
C ASN A 455 22.97 -1.02 39.45
N GLU A 456 23.69 0.01 39.01
CA GLU A 456 24.22 1.07 39.87
C GLU A 456 23.10 1.91 40.51
N SER A 457 22.11 2.34 39.73
CA SER A 457 20.96 3.13 40.22
C SER A 457 20.15 2.39 41.28
N VAL A 458 20.00 1.07 41.12
CA VAL A 458 19.35 0.17 42.10
C VAL A 458 20.20 0.02 43.38
N ARG A 459 21.53 -0.11 43.25
CA ARG A 459 22.44 -0.19 44.43
C ARG A 459 22.43 1.08 45.29
N TYR A 460 22.23 2.25 44.68
CA TYR A 460 22.25 3.54 45.39
C TYR A 460 20.86 4.11 45.72
N ASN A 461 19.77 3.35 45.53
CA ASN A 461 18.39 3.77 45.84
C ASN A 461 18.00 5.14 45.26
N LEU A 462 18.46 5.47 44.05
CA LEU A 462 18.14 6.73 43.40
C LEU A 462 16.66 6.75 42.95
N PRO A 463 15.90 7.83 43.20
CA PRO A 463 14.49 7.92 42.81
C PRO A 463 14.32 7.87 41.26
N PRO A 464 13.20 7.34 40.74
CA PRO A 464 13.06 6.87 39.34
C PRO A 464 12.93 7.95 38.23
#